data_AF-A0A7L9C1V6-F1
#
_entry.id   AF-A0A7L9C1V6-F1
#
_cell.length_a   1.000
_cell.length_b   1.000
_cell.length_c   1.000
_cell.angle_alpha   90.00
_cell.angle_beta   90.00
_cell.angle_gamma   90.00
#
_symmetry.space_group_name_H-M   'P 1'
#
loop_
_entity.id
_entity.type
_entity.pdbx_description
1 polymer ?
#
loop_
_entity_poly.entity_id
_entity_poly.type
_entity_poly.pdbx_seq_one_letter_code
_entity_poly.pdbx_strand_id
1 'polypeptide(L)'
;MCIAAPVMASDAASATGNRWLDDKGAAYLGAAIGAGLVIMGGAAGIGRIGSSATESMARQPEASGSINGAALILAAMIEGATLFAVVVCLLGVLK
;
A
#
# COMPACT_ATOMS: atom_id res chain seq x y z
N MET A 1 -42.56 -4.64 45.39
CA MET A 1 -41.64 -3.68 46.06
C MET A 1 -40.51 -3.41 45.09
N CYS A 2 -40.59 -2.26 44.43
CA CYS A 2 -39.67 -1.78 43.42
C CYS A 2 -38.42 -1.21 44.08
N ILE A 3 -37.23 -1.67 43.67
CA ILE A 3 -35.97 -0.90 43.60
C ILE A 3 -35.15 -1.56 42.47
N ALA A 4 -35.20 -1.13 41.21
CA ALA A 4 -34.66 0.10 40.64
C ALA A 4 -33.16 0.31 40.94
N ALA A 5 -32.29 -0.28 40.11
CA ALA A 5 -31.21 0.46 39.45
C ALA A 5 -30.58 -0.39 38.31
N PRO A 6 -30.95 -0.12 37.04
CA PRO A 6 -30.07 -0.32 35.89
C PRO A 6 -29.51 1.04 35.47
N VAL A 7 -28.31 1.44 35.91
CA VAL A 7 -27.60 2.61 35.33
C VAL A 7 -26.13 2.63 35.78
N MET A 8 -25.22 3.11 34.92
CA MET A 8 -23.73 3.09 34.95
C MET A 8 -23.12 1.92 34.14
N ALA A 9 -23.52 1.73 32.88
CA ALA A 9 -22.85 2.39 31.75
C ALA A 9 -22.58 3.88 31.98
N SER A 10 -21.36 4.19 32.41
CA SER A 10 -20.68 5.40 32.02
C SER A 10 -19.38 4.93 31.41
N ASP A 11 -19.25 5.11 30.10
CA ASP A 11 -17.98 5.13 29.39
C ASP A 11 -16.91 5.70 30.32
N ALA A 12 -15.89 4.90 30.64
CA ALA A 12 -14.70 5.41 31.28
C ALA A 12 -14.02 6.34 30.28
N ALA A 13 -14.49 7.58 30.32
CA ALA A 13 -13.88 8.81 29.94
C ALA A 13 -12.94 8.70 28.74
N SER A 14 -13.50 9.01 27.58
CA SER A 14 -12.82 9.84 26.60
C SER A 14 -12.03 10.94 27.33
N ALA A 15 -10.74 10.70 27.58
CA ALA A 15 -9.83 11.73 28.04
C ALA A 15 -9.68 12.71 26.86
N THR A 16 -10.55 13.71 26.85
CA THR A 16 -10.50 14.88 25.97
C THR A 16 -9.26 15.70 26.32
N GLY A 17 -8.11 15.24 25.85
CA GLY A 17 -6.89 16.02 25.70
C GLY A 17 -6.57 16.05 24.22
N ASN A 18 -6.43 17.24 23.63
CA ASN A 18 -6.14 17.54 22.22
C ASN A 18 -5.33 16.43 21.50
N ARG A 19 -6.00 15.43 20.93
CA ARG A 19 -5.36 14.41 20.08
C ARG A 19 -5.36 14.95 18.66
N TRP A 20 -4.24 15.55 18.27
CA TRP A 20 -3.99 16.04 16.90
C TRP A 20 -4.05 14.91 15.85
N LEU A 21 -3.99 13.65 16.28
CA LEU A 21 -4.39 12.48 15.51
C LEU A 21 -5.22 11.54 16.40
N ASP A 22 -6.45 11.28 15.99
CA ASP A 22 -7.28 10.21 16.56
C ASP A 22 -6.74 8.84 16.14
N ASP A 23 -7.04 7.78 16.89
CA ASP A 23 -6.51 6.43 16.63
C ASP A 23 -6.90 5.92 15.23
N LYS A 24 -8.14 6.20 14.80
CA LYS A 24 -8.59 5.90 13.43
C LYS A 24 -7.88 6.79 12.40
N GLY A 25 -7.73 8.08 12.70
CA GLY A 25 -7.03 9.04 11.84
C GLY A 25 -5.58 8.65 11.58
N ALA A 26 -4.87 8.19 12.62
CA ALA A 26 -3.51 7.68 12.51
C ALA A 26 -3.43 6.42 11.64
N ALA A 27 -4.40 5.51 11.76
CA ALA A 27 -4.45 4.31 10.93
C ALA A 27 -4.66 4.64 9.43
N TYR A 28 -5.59 5.53 9.10
CA TYR A 28 -5.82 5.97 7.72
C TYR A 28 -4.61 6.68 7.13
N LEU A 29 -3.96 7.56 7.90
CA LEU A 29 -2.76 8.26 7.46
C LEU A 29 -1.61 7.27 7.21
N GLY A 30 -1.40 6.31 8.10
CA GLY A 30 -0.40 5.27 7.95
C GLY A 30 -0.61 4.41 6.70
N ALA A 31 -1.87 4.02 6.43
CA ALA A 31 -2.20 3.26 5.22
C ALA A 31 -1.98 4.07 3.93
N ALA A 32 -2.37 5.35 3.92
CA ALA A 32 -2.17 6.23 2.76
C ALA A 32 -0.68 6.45 2.45
N ILE A 33 0.13 6.73 3.48
CA ILE A 33 1.58 6.90 3.35
C ILE A 33 2.22 5.58 2.91
N GLY A 34 1.85 4.46 3.54
CA GLY A 34 2.36 3.14 3.20
C GLY A 34 2.08 2.78 1.74
N ALA A 35 0.84 2.96 1.28
CA ALA A 35 0.46 2.71 -0.11
C ALA A 35 1.26 3.61 -1.08
N GLY A 36 1.44 4.90 -0.75
CA GLY A 36 2.24 5.82 -1.56
C GLY A 36 3.71 5.39 -1.69
N LEU A 37 4.33 4.96 -0.59
CA LEU A 37 5.71 4.46 -0.58
C LEU A 37 5.88 3.19 -1.41
N VAL A 38 4.93 2.26 -1.30
CA VAL A 38 4.93 1.03 -2.09
C VAL A 38 4.85 1.36 -3.59
N ILE A 39 3.93 2.24 -4.00
CA ILE A 39 3.79 2.65 -5.40
C ILE A 39 5.05 3.36 -5.91
N MET A 40 5.68 4.22 -5.11
CA MET A 40 6.96 4.85 -5.50
C MET A 40 8.06 3.81 -5.75
N GLY A 41 8.14 2.76 -4.91
CA GLY A 41 9.06 1.65 -5.11
C GLY A 41 8.78 0.86 -6.38
N GLY A 42 7.51 0.47 -6.59
CA GLY A 42 7.07 -0.26 -7.78
C GLY A 42 7.34 0.52 -9.08
N ALA A 43 6.98 1.81 -9.10
CA ALA A 43 7.20 2.72 -10.24
C ALA A 43 8.69 2.87 -10.58
N ALA A 44 9.56 3.03 -9.58
CA ALA A 44 11.00 3.11 -9.79
C ALA A 44 11.59 1.81 -10.36
N GLY A 45 11.11 0.65 -9.87
CA GLY A 45 11.52 -0.66 -10.36
C GLY A 45 11.12 -0.90 -11.81
N ILE A 46 9.83 -0.74 -12.13
CA ILE A 46 9.33 -0.94 -13.50
C ILE A 46 9.94 0.05 -14.50
N GLY A 47 10.15 1.32 -14.09
CA GLY A 47 10.79 2.33 -14.93
C GLY A 47 12.20 1.95 -15.35
N ARG A 48 12.99 1.34 -14.45
CA ARG A 48 14.34 0.82 -14.76
C ARG A 48 14.32 -0.38 -15.69
N ILE A 49 13.37 -1.29 -15.51
CA ILE A 49 13.20 -2.44 -16.42
C ILE A 49 12.84 -1.94 -17.82
N GLY A 50 11.85 -1.05 -17.92
CA GLY A 50 11.41 -0.49 -19.19
C GLY A 50 12.51 0.28 -19.94
N SER A 51 13.27 1.11 -19.24
CA SER A 51 14.36 1.87 -19.87
C SER A 51 15.49 0.96 -20.37
N SER A 52 15.95 0.02 -19.54
CA SER A 52 17.01 -0.92 -19.90
C SER A 52 16.59 -1.88 -21.02
N ALA A 53 15.34 -2.35 -21.02
CA ALA A 53 14.79 -3.16 -22.09
C ALA A 53 14.74 -2.37 -23.41
N THR A 54 14.25 -1.13 -23.38
CA THR A 54 14.13 -0.29 -24.58
C THR A 54 15.51 0.02 -25.18
N GLU A 55 16.50 0.37 -24.36
CA GLU A 55 17.87 0.58 -24.85
C GLU A 55 18.49 -0.70 -25.41
N SER A 56 18.26 -1.84 -24.76
CA SER A 56 18.77 -3.13 -25.23
C SER A 56 18.14 -3.54 -26.57
N MET A 57 16.84 -3.32 -26.76
CA MET A 57 16.15 -3.58 -28.03
C MET A 57 16.65 -2.67 -29.16
N ALA A 58 16.96 -1.41 -28.84
CA ALA A 58 17.53 -0.48 -29.83
C ALA A 58 18.93 -0.91 -30.29
N ARG A 59 19.74 -1.51 -29.40
CA ARG A 59 21.10 -1.98 -29.71
C ARG A 59 21.12 -3.36 -30.37
N GLN A 60 20.14 -4.21 -30.09
CA GLN A 60 20.07 -5.60 -30.56
C GLN A 60 18.64 -5.93 -31.01
N PRO A 61 18.22 -5.41 -32.19
CA PRO A 61 16.85 -5.57 -32.66
C PRO A 61 16.47 -7.05 -32.87
N GLU A 62 17.43 -7.91 -33.22
CA GLU A 62 17.23 -9.35 -33.43
C GLU A 62 16.81 -10.08 -32.14
N ALA A 63 17.18 -9.54 -30.97
CA ALA A 63 16.85 -10.12 -29.67
C ALA A 63 15.59 -9.51 -29.04
N SER A 64 14.90 -8.58 -29.71
CA SER A 64 13.81 -7.79 -29.11
C SER A 64 12.68 -8.62 -28.51
N GLY A 65 12.32 -9.73 -29.15
CA GLY A 65 11.31 -10.65 -28.62
C GLY A 65 11.71 -11.28 -27.28
N SER A 66 12.96 -11.74 -27.17
CA SER A 66 13.50 -12.31 -25.94
C SER A 66 13.61 -11.26 -24.83
N ILE A 67 14.02 -10.03 -25.16
CA ILE A 67 14.15 -8.92 -24.22
C ILE A 67 12.78 -8.54 -23.66
N ASN A 68 11.75 -8.39 -24.51
CA ASN A 68 10.39 -8.12 -24.07
C ASN A 68 9.85 -9.24 -23.18
N GLY A 69 10.11 -10.51 -23.52
CA GLY A 69 9.70 -11.64 -22.69
C GLY A 69 10.29 -11.56 -21.28
N ALA A 70 11.60 -11.33 -21.17
CA ALA A 70 12.26 -11.16 -19.88
C ALA A 70 11.75 -9.92 -19.12
N ALA A 71 11.57 -8.79 -19.80
CA ALA A 71 11.07 -7.55 -19.21
C ALA A 71 9.66 -7.72 -18.64
N LEU A 72 8.76 -8.42 -19.33
CA LEU A 72 7.40 -8.70 -18.86
C LEU A 72 7.39 -9.61 -17.62
N ILE A 73 8.26 -10.62 -17.56
CA ILE A 73 8.37 -11.50 -16.37
C ILE A 73 8.84 -10.68 -15.17
N LEU A 74 9.88 -9.86 -15.34
CA LEU A 74 10.39 -9.00 -14.27
C LEU A 74 9.35 -7.95 -13.85
N ALA A 75 8.65 -7.35 -14.81
CA ALA A 75 7.57 -6.41 -14.57
C ALA A 75 6.45 -7.07 -13.74
N ALA A 76 6.02 -8.27 -14.11
CA ALA A 76 4.99 -9.01 -13.40
C ALA A 76 5.40 -9.37 -11.96
N MET A 77 6.67 -9.67 -11.70
CA MET A 77 7.17 -9.90 -10.35
C MET A 77 7.10 -8.65 -9.47
N ILE A 78 7.47 -7.48 -10.01
CA ILE A 78 7.34 -6.21 -9.29
C ILE A 78 5.87 -5.86 -9.08
N GLU A 79 5.05 -6.00 -10.10
CA GLU A 79 3.61 -5.69 -10.03
C GLU A 79 2.91 -6.57 -8.98
N GLY A 80 3.22 -7.88 -8.97
CA GLY A 80 2.69 -8.82 -7.97
C GLY A 80 3.03 -8.41 -6.53
N ALA A 81 4.28 -8.04 -6.26
CA ALA A 81 4.70 -7.59 -4.94
C ALA A 81 4.10 -6.23 -4.55
N THR A 82 4.05 -5.29 -5.51
CA THR A 82 3.54 -3.93 -5.30
C THR A 82 2.04 -3.94 -5.02
N LEU A 83 1.25 -4.63 -5.86
CA LEU A 83 -0.19 -4.74 -5.67
C LEU A 83 -0.52 -5.47 -4.36
N PHE A 84 0.20 -6.54 -4.03
CA PHE A 84 0.01 -7.23 -2.76
C PHE A 84 0.25 -6.30 -1.56
N ALA A 85 1.35 -5.54 -1.57
CA ALA A 85 1.65 -4.61 -0.49
C ALA A 85 0.62 -3.46 -0.38
N VAL A 86 0.13 -2.91 -1.49
CA VAL A 86 -0.95 -1.91 -1.48
C VAL A 86 -2.23 -2.49 -0.87
N VAL A 87 -2.58 -3.73 -1.22
CA VAL A 87 -3.75 -4.42 -0.64
C VAL A 87 -3.56 -4.61 0.86
N VAL A 88 -2.37 -4.98 1.34
CA VAL A 88 -2.10 -5.09 2.78
C VAL A 88 -2.26 -3.74 3.49
N CYS A 89 -1.79 -2.63 2.90
CA CYS A 89 -2.01 -1.28 3.44
C CYS A 89 -3.52 -0.97 3.55
N LEU A 90 -4.29 -1.32 2.52
CA LEU A 90 -5.74 -1.12 2.49
C LEU A 90 -6.47 -1.98 3.53
N LEU A 91 -6.13 -3.26 3.64
CA LEU A 91 -6.72 -4.18 4.64
C LEU A 91 -6.37 -3.75 6.07
N GLY A 92 -5.26 -3.06 6.27
CA GLY A 92 -4.90 -2.46 7.56
C GLY A 92 -5.98 -1.52 8.11
N VAL A 93 -6.76 -0.87 7.24
CA VAL A 93 -7.78 0.13 7.60
C VAL A 93 -9.22 -0.31 7.31
N LEU A 94 -9.43 -1.28 6.42
CA LEU A 94 -10.76 -1.81 6.05
C LEU A 94 -11.22 -3.01 6.89
N LYS A 95 -10.74 -3.14 8.13
CA LYS A 95 -11.09 -4.28 9.00
C LYS A 95 -12.60 -4.45 9.20
#